data_AF-A0A920BKP8-F1
#
_entry.id   AF-A0A920BKP8-F1
#
_cell.length_a   1.000
_cell.length_b   1.000
_cell.length_c   1.000
_cell.angle_alpha   90.00
_cell.angle_beta   90.00
_cell.angle_gamma   90.00
#
_symmetry.space_group_name_H-M   'P 1'
#
loop_
_entity.id
_entity.type
_entity.pdbx_description
1 polymer ?
#
loop_
_entity_poly.entity_id
_entity_poly.type
_entity_poly.pdbx_seq_one_letter_code
_entity_poly.pdbx_strand_id
1 'polypeptide(L)'
;MIKAEDLFEQLAQASWECADPGLQFDTTINRWHTTPVSGRINGSNPCSEYVHLDNSACNLSSLNLLSFLNDDNEFDVDGFRHAVRIMITSSRNTGISV
;
A
#
# COMPACT_ATOMS: atom_id res chain seq x y z
N MET A 1 -27.28 5.31 20.91
CA MET A 1 -26.56 4.89 19.69
C MET A 1 -26.78 5.96 18.63
N ILE A 2 -25.77 6.26 17.82
CA ILE A 2 -25.86 7.21 16.69
C ILE A 2 -26.28 6.46 15.41
N LYS A 3 -26.89 7.15 14.43
CA LYS A 3 -27.16 6.52 13.14
C LYS A 3 -25.90 6.43 12.29
N ALA A 4 -25.80 5.38 11.48
CA ALA A 4 -24.65 5.18 10.60
C ALA A 4 -24.55 6.28 9.53
N GLU A 5 -25.68 6.75 9.00
CA GLU A 5 -25.74 7.86 8.03
C GLU A 5 -25.13 9.14 8.62
N ASP A 6 -25.58 9.54 9.81
CA ASP A 6 -25.09 10.74 10.50
C ASP A 6 -23.57 10.67 10.79
N LEU A 7 -23.05 9.47 11.13
CA LEU A 7 -21.60 9.28 11.34
C LEU A 7 -20.83 9.38 10.03
N PHE A 8 -21.34 8.77 8.96
CA PHE A 8 -20.69 8.79 7.65
C PHE A 8 -20.67 10.20 7.06
N GLU A 9 -21.75 10.98 7.25
CA GLU A 9 -21.80 12.40 6.88
C GLU A 9 -20.73 13.22 7.62
N GLN A 10 -20.51 12.98 8.92
CA GLN A 10 -19.43 13.64 9.66
C GLN A 10 -18.04 13.30 9.13
N LEU A 11 -17.79 12.03 8.80
CA LEU A 11 -16.52 11.60 8.20
C LEU A 11 -16.31 12.28 6.84
N ALA A 12 -17.33 12.28 5.99
CA ALA A 12 -17.27 12.91 4.66
C ALA A 12 -17.04 14.42 4.74
N GLN A 13 -17.73 15.09 5.66
CA GLN A 13 -17.55 16.53 5.90
C GLN A 13 -16.12 16.83 6.35
N ALA A 14 -15.59 16.11 7.33
CA ALA A 14 -14.21 16.27 7.78
C ALA A 14 -13.20 16.03 6.65
N SER A 15 -13.38 14.95 5.86
CA SER A 15 -12.48 14.65 4.75
C SER A 15 -12.50 15.73 3.65
N TRP A 16 -13.65 16.37 3.43
CA TRP A 16 -13.73 17.52 2.52
C TRP A 16 -13.02 18.76 3.08
N GLU A 17 -13.12 19.01 4.39
CA GLU A 17 -12.53 20.18 5.04
C GLU A 17 -11.01 20.07 5.22
N CYS A 18 -10.49 18.89 5.57
CA CYS A 18 -9.09 18.72 5.95
C CYS A 18 -8.36 17.52 5.34
N ALA A 19 -8.99 16.79 4.39
CA ALA A 19 -8.45 15.57 3.79
C ALA A 19 -8.25 14.38 4.76
N ASP A 20 -8.84 14.45 5.95
CA ASP A 20 -8.81 13.42 6.99
C ASP A 20 -10.22 13.14 7.55
N PRO A 21 -10.48 11.96 8.15
CA PRO A 21 -9.57 10.83 8.30
C PRO A 21 -9.45 10.01 7.01
N GLY A 22 -8.32 9.33 6.84
CA GLY A 22 -8.19 8.26 5.84
C GLY A 22 -9.23 7.15 6.03
N LEU A 23 -9.71 6.57 4.93
CA LEU A 23 -10.71 5.51 4.92
C LEU A 23 -10.05 4.13 4.71
N GLN A 24 -10.26 3.23 5.67
CA GLN A 24 -9.74 1.86 5.60
C GLN A 24 -10.89 0.84 5.65
N PHE A 25 -10.92 -0.10 4.68
CA PHE A 25 -11.88 -1.21 4.67
C PHE A 25 -11.30 -2.45 5.38
N ASP A 26 -11.44 -2.44 6.71
CA ASP A 26 -10.87 -3.45 7.61
C ASP A 26 -11.11 -4.91 7.20
N THR A 27 -12.37 -5.26 6.91
CA THR A 27 -12.74 -6.64 6.58
C THR A 27 -12.12 -7.10 5.26
N THR A 28 -12.00 -6.20 4.28
CA THR A 28 -11.37 -6.51 3.00
C THR A 28 -9.87 -6.73 3.20
N ILE A 29 -9.20 -5.86 3.94
CA ILE A 29 -7.76 -5.99 4.22
C ILE A 29 -7.45 -7.30 4.93
N ASN A 30 -8.16 -7.60 6.01
CA ASN A 30 -7.95 -8.84 6.78
C ASN A 30 -8.37 -10.11 6.02
N ARG A 31 -9.20 -10.01 4.98
CA ARG A 31 -9.53 -11.16 4.12
C ARG A 31 -8.42 -11.48 3.12
N TRP A 32 -7.69 -10.48 2.64
CA TRP A 32 -6.77 -10.61 1.50
C TRP A 32 -5.28 -10.62 1.88
N HIS A 33 -4.90 -10.20 3.09
CA HIS A 33 -3.49 -10.14 3.47
C HIS A 33 -2.84 -11.54 3.50
N THR A 34 -1.53 -11.57 3.25
CA THR A 34 -0.78 -12.82 2.98
C THR A 34 -0.33 -13.56 4.24
N THR A 35 -0.58 -13.00 5.43
CA THR A 35 -0.10 -13.53 6.73
C THR A 35 -1.21 -13.72 7.79
N PRO A 36 -2.37 -14.31 7.46
CA PRO A 36 -3.53 -14.38 8.38
C PRO A 36 -3.29 -15.20 9.65
N VAL A 37 -2.36 -16.15 9.62
CA VAL A 37 -2.01 -16.98 10.78
C VAL A 37 -1.16 -16.20 11.79
N SER A 38 -0.40 -15.20 11.33
CA SER A 38 0.55 -14.46 12.17
C SER A 38 -0.11 -13.37 13.00
N GLY A 39 -1.32 -12.93 12.62
CA GLY A 39 -2.06 -11.90 13.35
C GLY A 39 -3.00 -11.11 12.45
N ARG A 40 -3.81 -10.26 13.09
CA ARG A 40 -4.75 -9.35 12.42
C ARG A 40 -4.03 -8.05 12.03
N ILE A 41 -4.40 -7.47 10.89
CA ILE A 41 -3.96 -6.12 10.51
C ILE A 41 -4.82 -5.10 11.26
N ASN A 42 -4.20 -4.25 12.08
CA ASN A 42 -4.90 -3.26 12.91
C ASN A 42 -4.99 -1.88 12.26
N GLY A 43 -4.02 -1.53 11.41
CA GLY A 43 -4.00 -0.27 10.67
C GLY A 43 -2.95 -0.31 9.56
N SER A 44 -2.97 0.71 8.71
CA SER A 44 -1.91 0.96 7.74
C SER A 44 -0.81 1.85 8.32
N ASN A 45 0.24 2.07 7.52
CA ASN A 45 1.19 3.17 7.74
C ASN A 45 0.57 4.54 7.39
N PRO A 46 1.27 5.67 7.68
CA PRO A 46 0.75 7.02 7.42
C PRO A 46 0.37 7.32 5.96
N CYS A 47 0.96 6.61 5.00
CA CYS A 47 0.71 6.81 3.57
C CYS A 47 -0.32 5.81 2.99
N SER A 48 -0.88 4.91 3.82
CA SER A 48 -1.94 3.94 3.48
C SER A 48 -1.58 2.83 2.47
N GLU A 49 -0.32 2.70 2.06
CA GLU A 49 0.17 1.70 1.11
C GLU A 49 0.74 0.43 1.78
N TYR A 50 1.10 0.52 3.05
CA TYR A 50 1.66 -0.60 3.81
C TYR A 50 0.65 -1.14 4.82
N VAL A 51 0.17 -2.35 4.56
CA VAL A 51 -0.86 -3.06 5.34
C VAL A 51 -0.29 -4.39 5.85
N HIS A 52 0.52 -4.32 6.90
CA HIS A 52 1.18 -5.46 7.51
C HIS A 52 1.01 -5.47 9.04
N LEU A 53 1.50 -6.54 9.69
CA LEU A 53 1.42 -6.71 11.14
C LEU A 53 2.08 -5.55 11.88
N ASP A 54 1.61 -5.25 13.08
CA ASP A 54 2.15 -4.17 13.90
C ASP A 54 3.65 -4.36 14.17
N ASN A 55 4.37 -3.24 14.29
CA ASN A 55 5.82 -3.19 14.54
C ASN A 55 6.68 -3.85 13.44
N SER A 56 6.16 -3.94 12.21
CA SER A 56 6.92 -4.29 11.02
C SER A 56 7.42 -3.04 10.27
N ALA A 57 8.29 -3.23 9.28
CA ALA A 57 8.98 -2.14 8.59
C ALA A 57 8.59 -2.06 7.11
N CYS A 58 8.34 -0.83 6.65
CA CYS A 58 8.08 -0.53 5.25
C CYS A 58 9.41 -0.24 4.51
N ASN A 59 9.85 -1.17 3.66
CA ASN A 59 11.07 -1.02 2.85
C ASN A 59 10.71 -0.68 1.39
N LEU A 60 10.83 0.59 1.04
CA LEU A 60 10.29 1.15 -0.21
C LEU A 60 11.37 1.48 -1.23
N SER A 61 11.03 1.28 -2.49
CA SER A 61 11.75 1.77 -3.68
C SER A 61 10.76 2.00 -4.80
N SER A 62 11.08 2.87 -5.76
CA SER A 62 10.21 3.21 -6.88
C SER A 62 10.93 3.02 -8.22
N LEU A 63 10.16 2.67 -9.24
CA LEU A 63 10.62 2.57 -10.63
C LEU A 63 9.98 3.69 -11.46
N ASN A 64 10.79 4.36 -12.28
CA ASN A 64 10.27 5.29 -13.28
C ASN A 64 9.68 4.50 -14.46
N LEU A 65 8.36 4.46 -14.58
CA LEU A 65 7.68 3.69 -15.63
C LEU A 65 7.96 4.21 -17.04
N LEU A 66 8.23 5.51 -17.21
CA LEU A 66 8.55 6.10 -18.52
C LEU A 66 9.89 5.61 -19.08
N SER A 67 10.79 5.10 -18.24
CA SER A 67 12.04 4.48 -18.71
C SER A 67 11.84 3.15 -19.42
N PHE A 68 10.63 2.57 -19.35
CA PHE A 68 10.24 1.33 -20.03
C PHE A 68 9.24 1.57 -21.17
N LEU A 69 9.05 2.83 -21.58
CA LEU A 69 8.24 3.17 -22.75
C LEU A 69 9.16 3.32 -23.95
N ASN A 70 8.99 2.47 -24.95
CA ASN A 70 9.75 2.51 -26.20
C ASN A 70 9.24 3.64 -27.12
N ASP A 71 10.02 4.00 -28.13
CA ASP A 71 9.67 5.05 -29.11
C ASP A 71 8.40 4.73 -29.93
N ASP A 72 8.06 3.45 -30.05
CA ASP A 72 6.84 2.96 -30.70
C ASP A 72 5.61 2.97 -29.75
N ASN A 73 5.76 3.48 -28.53
CA ASN A 73 4.79 3.47 -27.43
C ASN A 73 4.45 2.07 -26.89
N GLU A 74 5.24 1.05 -27.19
CA GLU A 74 5.12 -0.24 -26.55
C GLU A 74 5.85 -0.26 -25.20
N PHE A 75 5.31 -1.01 -24.24
CA PHE A 75 5.92 -1.15 -22.92
C PHE A 75 6.94 -2.28 -22.91
N ASP A 76 8.18 -1.99 -22.51
CA ASP A 76 9.25 -2.98 -22.33
C ASP A 76 9.01 -3.83 -21.08
N VAL A 77 8.20 -4.88 -21.26
CA VAL A 77 7.89 -5.86 -20.21
C VAL A 77 9.13 -6.59 -19.72
N ASP A 78 10.08 -6.93 -20.59
CA ASP A 78 11.24 -7.73 -20.23
C ASP A 78 12.26 -6.92 -19.42
N GLY A 79 12.52 -5.68 -19.83
CA GLY A 79 13.33 -4.72 -19.07
C GLY A 79 12.69 -4.40 -17.72
N PHE A 80 11.37 -4.18 -17.68
CA PHE A 80 10.65 -3.97 -16.42
C PHE A 80 10.77 -5.17 -15.47
N ARG A 81 10.57 -6.41 -15.97
CA ARG A 81 10.76 -7.63 -15.17
C ARG A 81 12.18 -7.78 -14.64
N HIS A 82 13.18 -7.39 -15.43
CA HIS A 82 14.57 -7.40 -14.98
C HIS A 82 14.83 -6.37 -13.87
N ALA A 83 14.35 -5.14 -14.03
CA ALA A 83 14.44 -4.09 -13.01
C ALA A 83 13.76 -4.50 -11.69
N VAL A 84 12.54 -5.07 -11.76
CA VAL A 84 11.82 -5.58 -10.59
C VAL A 84 12.62 -6.66 -9.85
N ARG A 85 13.27 -7.59 -10.57
CA ARG A 85 14.13 -8.61 -9.94
C ARG A 85 15.31 -8.01 -9.18
N ILE A 86 15.99 -7.02 -9.78
CA ILE A 86 17.10 -6.32 -9.13
C ILE A 86 16.59 -5.59 -7.89
N MET A 87 15.49 -4.85 -8.01
CA MET A 87 14.88 -4.09 -6.93
C MET A 87 14.55 -4.98 -5.72
N ILE A 88 13.83 -6.10 -5.93
CA ILE A 88 13.49 -7.05 -4.86
C ILE A 88 14.76 -7.63 -4.22
N THR A 89 15.77 -7.99 -5.03
CA THR A 89 17.03 -8.53 -4.51
C THR A 89 17.78 -7.51 -3.66
N SER A 90 17.82 -6.25 -4.11
CA SER A 90 18.43 -5.14 -3.37
C SER A 90 17.68 -4.87 -2.06
N SER A 91 16.35 -4.86 -2.08
CA SER A 91 15.53 -4.64 -0.88
C SER A 91 15.78 -5.70 0.20
N ARG A 92 16.11 -6.94 -0.16
CA ARG A 92 16.46 -7.99 0.82
C ARG A 92 17.78 -7.72 1.56
N ASN A 93 18.67 -6.92 0.97
CA ASN A 93 20.00 -6.64 1.53
C ASN A 93 20.03 -5.44 2.49
N THR A 94 18.89 -4.79 2.75
CA THR A 94 18.81 -3.64 3.66
C THR A 94 18.91 -4.03 5.14
N GLY A 95 19.02 -5.33 5.46
CA GLY A 95 19.09 -5.82 6.84
C GLY A 95 17.76 -5.75 7.59
N ILE A 96 16.69 -5.40 6.90
CA ILE A 96 15.32 -5.36 7.42
C ILE A 96 14.61 -6.61 6.89
N SER A 97 14.17 -7.51 7.78
CA SER A 97 13.29 -8.61 7.37
C SER A 97 11.99 -8.02 6.83
N VAL A 98 11.74 -8.25 5.55
CA VAL A 98 10.41 -8.10 4.93
C VAL A 98 9.45 -9.17 5.44
#